data_AF-A0A0C2FKC1-F1
#
_entry.id   AF-A0A0C2FKC1-F1
#
_cell.length_a   1.000
_cell.length_b   1.000
_cell.length_c   1.000
_cell.angle_alpha   90.00
_cell.angle_beta   90.00
_cell.angle_gamma   90.00
#
_symmetry.space_group_name_H-M   'P 1'
#
loop_
_entity.id
_entity.type
_entity.pdbx_description
1 polymer ?
#
loop_
_entity_poly.entity_id
_entity_poly.type
_entity_poly.pdbx_seq_one_letter_code
_entity_poly.pdbx_strand_id
1 'polypeptide(L)'
;MYGAECWPATKEVERRLGVMEMKMLRWMAGITRVDCIRNEKIRERFGIATIADKLRETRLRWCDHVLRANKDSVYRAKWRQKIRKADPANERDKR
;
A
#
# COMPACT_ATOMS: atom_id res chain seq x y z
N MET A 1 21.04 0.29 5.53
CA MET A 1 20.08 -0.14 4.49
C MET A 1 19.20 1.06 4.10
N TYR A 2 19.67 1.89 3.16
CA TYR A 2 19.07 3.18 2.78
C TYR A 2 18.33 3.11 1.42
N GLY A 3 17.56 2.05 1.18
CA GLY A 3 17.05 1.73 -0.17
C GLY A 3 15.55 1.42 -0.27
N ALA A 4 14.79 1.46 0.82
CA ALA A 4 13.34 1.24 0.80
C ALA A 4 12.52 2.54 0.94
N GLU A 5 13.21 3.68 0.98
CA GLU A 5 12.61 4.98 1.17
C GLU A 5 11.92 5.42 -0.13
N CYS A 6 10.59 5.39 -0.10
CA CYS A 6 9.70 5.88 -1.16
C CYS A 6 9.50 4.91 -2.33
N TRP A 7 8.92 3.74 -2.07
CA TRP A 7 8.07 3.12 -3.09
C TRP A 7 6.95 4.11 -3.42
N PRO A 8 6.81 4.59 -4.67
CA PRO A 8 5.51 5.07 -5.10
C PRO A 8 4.68 3.80 -5.23
N ALA A 9 3.99 3.40 -4.16
CA ALA A 9 2.91 2.44 -4.25
C ALA A 9 1.80 3.10 -5.05
N THR A 10 2.01 3.19 -6.36
CA THR A 10 0.97 3.59 -7.30
C THR A 10 -0.09 2.50 -7.26
N LYS A 11 -1.35 2.87 -7.50
CA LYS A 11 -2.47 1.91 -7.56
C LYS A 11 -2.18 0.75 -8.51
N GLU A 12 -1.35 0.97 -9.53
CA GLU A 12 -0.91 -0.07 -10.47
C GLU A 12 0.02 -1.11 -9.82
N VAL A 13 0.94 -0.69 -8.96
CA VAL A 13 1.80 -1.63 -8.22
C VAL A 13 0.97 -2.46 -7.24
N GLU A 14 0.05 -1.81 -6.51
CA GLU A 14 -0.89 -2.51 -5.62
C GLU A 14 -1.72 -3.55 -6.40
N ARG A 15 -2.22 -3.18 -7.59
CA ARG A 15 -2.97 -4.07 -8.47
C ARG A 15 -2.11 -5.26 -8.96
N ARG A 16 -0.89 -5.01 -9.42
CA ARG A 16 0.04 -6.06 -9.88
C ARG A 16 0.38 -7.04 -8.75
N LEU A 17 0.64 -6.53 -7.55
CA LEU A 17 0.87 -7.35 -6.37
C LEU A 17 -0.36 -8.21 -6.02
N GLY A 18 -1.57 -7.64 -6.11
CA GLY A 18 -2.81 -8.41 -5.91
C GLY A 18 -3.02 -9.52 -6.94
N VAL A 19 -2.63 -9.30 -8.20
CA VAL A 19 -2.67 -10.34 -9.24
C VAL A 19 -1.64 -11.43 -8.97
N MET A 20 -0.41 -11.07 -8.58
CA MET A 20 0.64 -12.03 -8.22
C MET A 20 0.24 -12.88 -7.01
N GLU A 21 -0.28 -12.25 -5.95
CA GLU A 21 -0.85 -12.93 -4.77
C GLU A 21 -1.87 -13.98 -5.18
N MET A 22 -2.88 -13.59 -5.97
CA MET A 22 -3.94 -14.50 -6.38
C MET A 22 -3.43 -15.64 -7.27
N LYS A 23 -2.45 -15.36 -8.15
CA LYS A 23 -1.81 -16.39 -8.98
C LYS A 23 -1.06 -17.41 -8.13
N MET A 24 -0.34 -16.97 -7.11
CA MET A 24 0.37 -17.84 -6.17
C MET A 24 -0.60 -18.67 -5.32
N LEU A 25 -1.66 -18.05 -4.79
CA LEU A 25 -2.67 -18.77 -4.00
C LEU A 25 -3.39 -19.84 -4.81
N ARG A 26 -3.75 -19.54 -6.06
CA ARG A 26 -4.35 -20.53 -6.97
C ARG A 26 -3.40 -21.68 -7.28
N TRP A 27 -2.13 -21.37 -7.54
CA TRP A 27 -1.11 -22.38 -7.80
C TRP A 27 -0.88 -23.30 -6.59
N MET A 28 -0.73 -22.73 -5.39
CA MET A 28 -0.55 -23.51 -4.16
C MET A 28 -1.77 -24.38 -3.80
N ALA A 29 -2.98 -23.89 -4.08
CA ALA A 29 -4.21 -24.64 -3.83
C ALA A 29 -4.55 -25.66 -4.94
N GLY A 30 -3.78 -25.71 -6.03
CA GLY A 30 -4.11 -26.51 -7.22
C GLY A 30 -5.39 -26.07 -7.93
N ILE A 31 -5.84 -24.82 -7.72
CA ILE A 31 -7.11 -24.32 -8.27
C ILE A 31 -6.89 -23.86 -9.71
N THR A 32 -7.57 -24.53 -10.62
CA THR A 32 -7.56 -24.25 -12.05
C THR A 32 -8.71 -23.31 -12.44
N ARG A 33 -8.81 -23.00 -13.74
CA ARG A 33 -9.95 -22.23 -14.26
C ARG A 33 -11.25 -23.03 -14.25
N VAL A 34 -11.18 -24.37 -14.28
CA VAL A 34 -12.35 -25.26 -14.31
C VAL A 34 -13.12 -25.20 -13.00
N ASP A 35 -12.42 -25.03 -11.88
CA ASP A 35 -13.04 -24.97 -10.56
C ASP A 35 -13.94 -23.74 -10.39
N CYS A 36 -13.79 -22.71 -11.23
CA CYS A 36 -14.59 -21.47 -11.22
C CYS A 36 -14.72 -20.82 -9.83
N ILE A 37 -13.78 -21.06 -8.93
CA ILE A 37 -13.80 -20.57 -7.55
C ILE A 37 -13.51 -19.06 -7.55
N ARG A 38 -14.36 -18.31 -6.84
CA ARG A 38 -14.19 -16.87 -6.63
C ARG A 38 -12.93 -16.60 -5.79
N ASN A 39 -12.21 -15.54 -6.16
CA ASN A 39 -10.99 -15.09 -5.47
C ASN A 39 -11.19 -14.86 -3.96
N GLU A 40 -12.37 -14.38 -3.55
CA GLU A 40 -12.73 -14.19 -2.14
C GLU A 40 -12.71 -15.50 -1.35
N LYS A 41 -13.24 -16.58 -1.92
CA LYS A 41 -13.27 -17.90 -1.28
C LYS A 41 -11.87 -18.49 -1.14
N ILE A 42 -11.00 -18.23 -2.12
CA ILE A 42 -9.59 -18.62 -2.05
C ILE A 42 -8.91 -17.90 -0.88
N ARG A 43 -9.11 -16.60 -0.74
CA ARG A 43 -8.53 -15.80 0.36
C ARG A 43 -9.05 -16.25 1.73
N GLU A 44 -10.34 -16.49 1.85
CA GLU A 44 -10.95 -17.00 3.08
C GLU A 44 -10.34 -18.35 3.49
N ARG A 45 -10.18 -19.27 2.53
CA ARG A 45 -9.59 -20.59 2.78
C ARG A 45 -8.17 -20.51 3.35
N PHE A 46 -7.38 -19.54 2.92
CA PHE A 46 -6.02 -19.35 3.42
C PHE A 46 -5.94 -18.42 4.65
N GLY A 47 -7.02 -17.73 5.01
CA GLY A 47 -7.02 -16.74 6.10
C GLY A 47 -6.08 -15.56 5.86
N ILE A 48 -5.73 -15.27 4.61
CA ILE A 48 -4.73 -14.25 4.26
C ILE A 48 -5.43 -12.90 4.11
N ALA A 49 -5.02 -11.93 4.93
CA ALA A 49 -5.36 -10.52 4.75
C ALA A 49 -4.80 -10.03 3.41
N THR A 50 -5.56 -9.22 2.66
CA THR A 50 -5.16 -8.86 1.30
C THR A 50 -3.82 -8.13 1.30
N ILE A 51 -3.02 -8.34 0.25
CA ILE A 51 -1.76 -7.60 0.10
C ILE A 51 -1.97 -6.08 0.12
N ALA A 52 -3.12 -5.59 -0.33
CA ALA A 52 -3.50 -4.19 -0.24
C ALA A 52 -3.64 -3.72 1.22
N ASP A 53 -4.25 -4.53 2.09
CA ASP A 53 -4.37 -4.23 3.51
C ASP A 53 -3.00 -4.22 4.20
N LYS A 54 -2.10 -5.14 3.84
CA LYS A 54 -0.73 -5.18 4.37
C LYS A 54 0.10 -4.00 3.90
N LEU A 55 -0.05 -3.58 2.65
CA LEU A 55 0.58 -2.36 2.12
C LEU A 55 0.05 -1.12 2.86
N ARG A 56 -1.26 -1.06 3.11
CA ARG A 56 -1.89 0.02 3.89
C ARG A 56 -1.37 0.05 5.33
N GLU A 57 -1.30 -1.09 6.00
CA GLU A 57 -0.76 -1.23 7.35
C GLU A 57 0.70 -0.74 7.42
N THR A 58 1.53 -1.18 6.47
CA THR A 58 2.95 -0.78 6.38
C THR A 58 3.08 0.73 6.15
N ARG A 59 2.22 1.30 5.29
CA ARG A 59 2.19 2.74 5.04
C ARG A 59 1.81 3.52 6.29
N LEU A 60 0.83 3.05 7.05
CA LEU A 60 0.42 3.66 8.31
C LEU A 60 1.53 3.59 9.36
N ARG A 61 2.21 2.45 9.49
CA ARG A 61 3.38 2.32 10.38
C ARG A 61 4.51 3.26 10.00
N TRP A 62 4.77 3.43 8.70
CA TRP A 62 5.73 4.43 8.23
C TRP A 62 5.30 5.86 8.56
N CYS A 63 4.03 6.19 8.36
CA CYS A 63 3.49 7.50 8.76
C CYS A 63 3.64 7.75 10.26
N ASP A 64 3.30 6.78 11.10
CA ASP A 64 3.48 6.86 12.55
C ASP A 64 4.97 7.03 12.93
N HIS A 65 5.87 6.29 12.28
CA HIS A 65 7.32 6.46 12.46
C HIS A 65 7.78 7.87 12.11
N VAL A 66 7.35 8.43 10.97
CA VAL A 66 7.68 9.80 10.54
C VAL A 66 7.08 10.85 11.50
N LEU A 67 5.89 10.60 12.07
CA LEU A 67 5.25 11.50 13.03
C LEU A 67 5.98 11.51 14.38
N ARG A 68 6.49 10.35 14.82
CA ARG A 68 7.29 10.18 16.04
C ARG A 68 8.73 10.68 15.88
N ALA A 69 9.25 10.78 14.65
CA ALA A 69 10.57 11.33 14.40
C ALA A 69 10.68 12.80 14.86
N ASN A 70 11.89 13.19 15.30
CA ASN A 70 12.19 14.53 15.78
C ASN A 70 11.75 15.59 14.74
N LYS A 71 11.34 16.77 15.21
CA LYS A 71 10.82 17.86 14.37
C LYS A 71 11.81 18.27 13.26
N ASP A 72 13.11 18.10 13.52
CA ASP A 72 14.21 18.42 12.62
C ASP A 72 14.56 17.28 11.64
N SER A 73 13.87 16.14 11.72
CA SER A 73 14.07 15.08 10.74
C SER A 73 13.63 15.54 9.34
N VAL A 74 14.54 15.37 8.37
CA VAL A 74 14.31 15.71 6.96
C VAL A 74 13.04 15.06 6.43
N TYR A 75 12.73 13.84 6.89
CA TYR A 75 11.52 13.09 6.54
C TYR A 75 10.23 13.78 7.00
N ARG A 76 10.18 14.27 8.24
CA ARG A 76 8.99 14.95 8.76
C ARG A 76 8.79 16.33 8.14
N ALA A 77 9.87 17.05 7.87
CA ALA A 77 9.83 18.33 7.15
C ALA A 77 9.31 18.16 5.70
N LYS A 78 9.86 17.19 4.96
CA LYS A 78 9.44 16.86 3.59
C LYS A 78 7.99 16.35 3.53
N TRP A 79 7.59 15.51 4.49
CA TRP A 79 6.21 15.02 4.60
C TRP A 79 5.23 16.17 4.86
N ARG A 80 5.52 17.09 5.79
CA ARG A 80 4.71 18.29 6.04
C ARG A 80 4.58 19.18 4.80
N GLN A 81 5.68 19.39 4.06
CA GLN A 81 5.63 20.17 2.82
C GLN A 81 4.74 19.50 1.76
N LYS A 82 4.78 18.17 1.65
CA LYS A 82 3.94 17.40 0.72
C LYS A 82 2.46 17.48 1.10
N ILE A 83 2.12 17.37 2.39
CA ILE A 83 0.74 17.53 2.89
C ILE A 83 0.23 18.95 2.61
N ARG A 84 1.02 19.99 2.91
CA ARG A 84 0.66 21.40 2.64
C ARG A 84 0.43 21.70 1.16
N LYS A 85 1.13 21.00 0.26
CA LYS A 85 0.92 21.12 -1.19
C LYS A 85 -0.30 20.36 -1.70
N ALA A 86 -0.73 19.32 -0.99
CA ALA A 86 -1.91 18.52 -1.32
C ALA A 86 -3.19 19.01 -0.62
N ASP A 87 -3.10 20.08 0.18
CA ASP A 87 -4.23 20.70 0.87
C ASP A 87 -5.11 21.46 -0.15
N PRO A 88 -6.39 21.07 -0.31
CA PRO A 88 -7.31 21.73 -1.25
C PRO A 88 -7.64 23.18 -0.89
N ALA A 89 -7.26 23.67 0.30
CA ALA A 89 -7.34 25.09 0.64
C ALA A 89 -6.32 25.94 -0.15
N ASN A 90 -5.16 25.38 -0.49
CA ASN A 90 -4.05 26.07 -1.17
C ASN A 90 -4.24 26.15 -2.70
N GLU A 91 -5.23 25.44 -3.25
CA GLU A 91 -5.65 25.54 -4.66
C GLU A 91 -6.62 26.72 -4.88
N ARG A 92 -7.27 27.23 -3.83
CA ARG A 92 -8.21 28.37 -3.93
C ARG A 92 -7.54 29.73 -3.99
N ASP A 93 -6.29 29.82 -3.54
CA ASP A 93 -5.50 31.06 -3.46
C ASP A 93 -4.69 31.35 -4.74
N LYS A 94 -4.88 30.53 -5.79
CA LYS A 94 -4.18 30.62 -7.08
C LYS A 94 -5.11 30.88 -8.26
N ARG A 95 -6.35 31.28 -8.02
CA ARG A 95 -7.33 31.64 -9.06
C ARG A 95 -7.52 33.14 -9.13
#